data_AF-N9M1F2-F1
#
_entry.id   AF-N9M1F2-F1
#
_cell.length_a   1.000
_cell.length_b   1.000
_cell.length_c   1.000
_cell.angle_alpha   90.00
_cell.angle_beta   90.00
_cell.angle_gamma   90.00
#
_symmetry.space_group_name_H-M   'P 1'
#
loop_
_entity.id
_entity.type
_entity.pdbx_description
1 polymer ?
#
loop_
_entity_poly.entity_id
_entity_poly.type
_entity_poly.pdbx_seq_one_letter_code
_entity_poly.pdbx_strand_id
1 'polypeptide(L)'
;MANKCISCNNCGHVGWSKNRGNFLITIVLVIFFVVPAIIYEIWRRSGLGVCSNCGSNLVVPSSQCNPKDRHFQLDFLGIILVVAGIVVSTMLAIFLFMGLYVTVNRYLETGQWSLPKSEETLFKECYADGLKHYQSINQFPTLADGKTLTMDKIQIDCKGSTTGKYIAK
;
A
#
# COMPACT_ATOMS: atom_id res chain seq x y z
N MET A 1 9.25 -27.31 17.15
CA MET A 1 10.46 -26.91 17.91
C MET A 1 11.58 -27.89 17.60
N ALA A 2 12.50 -27.51 16.70
CA ALA A 2 13.82 -28.16 16.61
C ALA A 2 14.71 -27.70 17.77
N ASN A 3 15.93 -28.23 17.87
CA ASN A 3 16.76 -28.23 19.08
C ASN A 3 16.29 -29.22 20.16
N LYS A 4 15.97 -30.44 19.73
CA LYS A 4 15.89 -31.59 20.63
C LYS A 4 17.17 -32.41 20.47
N CYS A 5 17.66 -32.94 21.57
CA CYS A 5 18.81 -33.82 21.53
C CYS A 5 18.39 -35.17 20.93
N ILE A 6 19.05 -35.57 19.85
CA ILE A 6 18.70 -36.74 19.06
C ILE A 6 19.94 -37.57 18.73
N SER A 7 19.74 -38.88 18.61
CA SER A 7 20.68 -39.81 17.98
C SER A 7 20.12 -40.24 16.63
N CYS A 8 20.93 -40.18 15.58
CA CYS A 8 20.52 -40.58 14.24
C CYS A 8 20.81 -42.05 13.99
N ASN A 9 19.79 -42.83 13.64
CA ASN A 9 19.94 -44.26 13.33
C ASN A 9 20.60 -44.52 11.97
N ASN A 10 20.70 -43.50 11.10
CA ASN A 10 21.28 -43.64 9.77
C ASN A 10 22.80 -43.41 9.74
N CYS A 11 23.30 -42.45 10.51
CA CYS A 11 24.73 -42.08 10.51
C CYS A 11 25.40 -42.14 11.90
N GLY A 12 24.67 -42.52 12.95
CA GLY A 12 25.19 -42.61 14.32
C GLY A 12 25.49 -41.27 15.00
N HIS A 13 25.26 -40.13 14.31
CA HIS A 13 25.55 -38.81 14.88
C HIS A 13 24.57 -38.45 16.01
N VAL A 14 25.12 -38.00 17.13
CA VAL A 14 24.37 -37.51 18.29
C VAL A 14 24.54 -36.00 18.41
N GLY A 15 23.43 -35.27 18.41
CA GLY A 15 23.47 -33.80 18.41
C GLY A 15 22.10 -33.13 18.41
N TRP A 16 22.09 -31.82 18.23
CA TRP A 16 20.87 -31.02 18.16
C TRP A 16 20.17 -31.19 16.81
N SER A 17 18.86 -31.49 16.84
CA SER A 17 18.07 -31.60 15.62
C SER A 17 17.83 -30.26 14.93
N LYS A 18 17.75 -30.27 13.60
CA LYS A 18 17.34 -29.12 12.78
C LYS A 18 15.87 -29.23 12.39
N ASN A 19 15.21 -28.09 12.12
CA ASN A 19 13.85 -28.07 11.57
C ASN A 19 13.80 -28.82 10.22
N ARG A 20 12.67 -29.49 9.96
CA ARG A 20 12.44 -30.20 8.69
C ARG A 20 12.15 -29.20 7.58
N GLY A 21 12.50 -29.55 6.34
CA GLY A 21 12.15 -28.75 5.17
C GLY A 21 12.82 -27.37 5.07
N ASN A 22 12.47 -26.64 4.01
CA ASN A 22 13.05 -25.35 3.67
C ASN A 22 12.17 -24.18 4.16
N PHE A 23 12.81 -23.14 4.68
CA PHE A 23 12.16 -21.88 5.05
C PHE A 23 11.59 -21.13 3.85
N LEU A 24 12.29 -21.18 2.72
CA LEU A 24 11.86 -20.47 1.50
C LEU A 24 10.49 -20.95 1.01
N ILE A 25 10.18 -22.24 1.20
CA ILE A 25 8.87 -22.80 0.83
C ILE A 25 7.75 -22.14 1.64
N THR A 26 7.97 -21.88 2.93
CA THR A 26 6.99 -21.16 3.76
C THR A 26 6.73 -19.75 3.22
N ILE A 27 7.78 -19.02 2.84
CA ILE A 27 7.65 -17.65 2.28
C ILE A 27 6.82 -17.66 1.01
N VAL A 28 7.15 -18.55 0.07
CA VAL A 28 6.41 -18.66 -1.19
C VAL A 28 4.95 -19.01 -0.93
N LEU A 29 4.68 -19.98 -0.05
CA LEU A 29 3.32 -20.35 0.29
C LEU A 29 2.55 -19.19 0.95
N VAL A 30 3.14 -18.41 1.85
CA VAL A 30 2.44 -17.27 2.46
C VAL A 30 2.01 -16.23 1.41
N ILE A 31 2.84 -15.99 0.39
CA ILE A 31 2.56 -15.00 -0.65
C ILE A 31 1.37 -15.43 -1.52
N PHE A 32 1.29 -16.71 -1.89
CA PHE A 32 0.27 -17.19 -2.82
C PHE A 32 -0.96 -17.81 -2.12
N PHE A 33 -0.76 -18.50 -0.99
CA PHE A 33 -1.79 -19.27 -0.29
C PHE A 33 -1.52 -19.40 1.22
N VAL A 34 -2.14 -18.54 2.02
CA VAL A 34 -1.98 -18.49 3.49
C VAL A 34 -2.29 -19.83 4.17
N VAL A 35 -3.37 -20.52 3.76
CA VAL A 35 -3.78 -21.79 4.40
C VAL A 35 -2.72 -22.91 4.22
N PRO A 36 -2.26 -23.23 2.99
CA PRO A 36 -1.11 -24.10 2.78
C PRO A 36 0.15 -23.71 3.54
N ALA A 37 0.40 -22.41 3.69
CA ALA A 37 1.57 -21.92 4.41
C ALA A 37 1.53 -22.28 5.90
N ILE A 38 0.38 -22.11 6.55
CA ILE A 38 0.16 -22.48 7.95
C ILE A 38 0.34 -23.99 8.14
N ILE A 39 -0.29 -24.80 7.28
CA ILE A 39 -0.17 -26.27 7.34
C ILE A 39 1.30 -26.70 7.21
N TYR A 40 2.01 -26.13 6.24
CA TYR A 40 3.42 -26.42 6.02
C TYR A 40 4.28 -26.00 7.23
N GLU A 41 4.00 -24.84 7.84
CA GLU A 41 4.75 -24.38 9.01
C GLU A 41 4.52 -25.27 10.25
N ILE A 42 3.28 -25.72 10.46
CA ILE A 42 2.95 -26.70 11.52
C ILE A 42 3.73 -28.00 11.27
N TRP A 43 3.66 -28.57 10.06
CA TRP A 43 4.36 -29.81 9.73
C TRP A 43 5.88 -29.68 9.91
N ARG A 44 6.46 -28.58 9.41
CA ARG A 44 7.88 -28.25 9.49
C ARG A 44 8.41 -28.16 10.91
N ARG A 45 7.60 -27.64 11.83
CA ARG A 45 7.94 -27.48 13.25
C ARG A 45 7.56 -28.70 14.10
N SER A 46 6.78 -29.63 13.57
CA SER A 46 6.30 -30.80 14.29
C SER A 46 7.35 -31.92 14.37
N GLY A 47 7.35 -32.66 15.49
CA GLY A 47 8.21 -33.83 15.70
C GLY A 47 9.57 -33.56 16.36
N LEU A 48 10.51 -34.48 16.12
CA LEU A 48 11.88 -34.44 16.68
C LEU A 48 12.87 -33.63 15.82
N GLY A 49 12.49 -33.26 14.59
CA GLY A 49 13.37 -32.62 13.60
C GLY A 49 14.06 -33.64 12.68
N VAL A 50 15.17 -33.21 12.07
CA VAL A 50 16.09 -34.01 11.25
C VAL A 50 17.50 -33.99 11.82
N CYS A 51 18.30 -34.99 11.48
CA CYS A 51 19.73 -35.01 11.80
C CYS A 51 20.45 -33.84 11.13
N SER A 52 21.25 -33.10 11.89
CA SER A 52 22.06 -31.98 11.38
C SER A 52 23.15 -32.42 10.40
N ASN A 53 23.69 -33.64 10.56
CA ASN A 53 24.80 -34.15 9.77
C ASN A 53 24.35 -34.72 8.42
N CYS A 54 23.32 -35.58 8.40
CA CYS A 54 22.88 -36.28 7.18
C CYS A 54 21.47 -35.90 6.70
N GLY A 55 20.72 -35.07 7.44
CA GLY A 55 19.36 -34.66 7.06
C GLY A 55 18.29 -35.76 7.22
N SER A 56 18.62 -36.94 7.74
CA SER A 56 17.66 -38.04 7.90
C SER A 56 16.59 -37.75 8.95
N ASN A 57 15.37 -38.25 8.70
CA ASN A 57 14.25 -38.25 9.65
C ASN A 57 14.29 -39.44 10.63
N LEU A 58 15.18 -40.41 10.42
CA LEU A 58 15.35 -41.59 11.29
C LEU A 58 16.17 -41.22 12.53
N VAL A 59 15.52 -40.53 13.46
CA VAL A 59 16.14 -39.98 14.66
C VAL A 59 15.36 -40.41 15.91
N VAL A 60 16.10 -40.74 16.97
CA VAL A 60 15.54 -41.09 18.28
C VAL A 60 15.98 -40.09 19.34
N PRO A 61 15.19 -39.85 20.40
CA PRO A 61 15.59 -38.96 21.49
C PRO A 61 16.88 -39.47 22.17
N SER A 62 17.77 -38.56 22.56
CA SER A 62 18.94 -38.88 23.39
C SER A 62 19.18 -37.80 24.45
N SER A 63 19.94 -38.11 25.49
CA SER A 63 20.27 -37.18 26.59
C SER A 63 21.73 -36.73 26.60
N GLN A 64 22.51 -37.10 25.58
CA GLN A 64 23.97 -36.89 25.56
C GLN A 64 24.40 -35.49 25.10
N CYS A 65 23.46 -34.63 24.68
CA CYS A 65 23.77 -33.29 24.17
C CYS A 65 23.86 -32.25 25.30
N ASN A 66 24.87 -31.39 25.23
CA ASN A 66 25.05 -30.29 26.19
C ASN A 66 24.15 -29.09 25.83
N PRO A 67 23.30 -28.59 26.75
CA PRO A 67 22.39 -27.46 26.50
C PRO A 67 23.09 -26.15 26.09
N LYS A 68 24.39 -25.99 26.35
CA LYS A 68 25.16 -24.79 25.96
C LYS A 68 25.31 -24.60 24.45
N ASP A 69 25.14 -25.66 23.65
CA ASP A 69 25.35 -25.61 22.19
C ASP A 69 24.08 -25.35 21.38
N ARG A 70 22.96 -24.99 22.05
CA ARG A 70 21.70 -24.70 21.34
C ARG A 70 21.81 -23.37 20.60
N HIS A 71 22.02 -23.44 19.29
CA HIS A 71 21.88 -22.27 18.45
C HIS A 71 20.39 -21.90 18.32
N PHE A 72 20.05 -20.69 18.77
CA PHE A 72 18.72 -20.12 18.68
C PHE A 72 18.34 -19.93 17.20
N GLN A 73 17.27 -20.60 16.78
CA GLN A 73 16.80 -20.59 15.39
C GLN A 73 15.65 -19.60 15.28
N LEU A 74 15.77 -18.64 14.34
CA LEU A 74 14.89 -17.49 14.11
C LEU A 74 13.42 -17.72 14.55
N ASP A 75 13.01 -16.91 15.52
CA ASP A 75 11.78 -17.08 16.28
C ASP A 75 10.52 -16.87 15.45
N PHE A 76 9.41 -17.47 15.89
CA PHE A 76 8.08 -17.33 15.28
C PHE A 76 7.66 -15.85 15.12
N LEU A 77 8.08 -15.01 16.06
CA LEU A 77 7.84 -13.56 16.04
C LEU A 77 8.53 -12.86 14.84
N GLY A 78 9.74 -13.29 14.48
CA GLY A 78 10.48 -12.71 13.36
C GLY A 78 9.79 -12.98 12.02
N ILE A 79 9.17 -14.14 11.86
CA ILE A 79 8.43 -14.51 10.65
C ILE A 79 7.14 -13.69 10.55
N ILE A 80 6.41 -13.55 11.66
CA ILE A 80 5.19 -12.75 11.70
C ILE A 80 5.48 -11.30 11.28
N LEU A 81 6.56 -10.70 11.80
CA LEU A 81 6.92 -9.32 11.47
C LEU A 81 7.27 -9.14 9.99
N VAL A 82 8.03 -10.08 9.40
CA VAL A 82 8.38 -10.04 7.98
C VAL A 82 7.14 -10.18 7.10
N VAL A 83 6.26 -11.12 7.43
CA VAL A 83 5.01 -11.36 6.68
C VAL A 83 4.07 -10.15 6.79
N ALA A 84 3.86 -9.62 7.98
CA ALA A 84 3.03 -8.43 8.19
C ALA A 84 3.57 -7.23 7.42
N GLY A 85 4.90 -7.04 7.41
CA GLY A 85 5.56 -5.98 6.64
C GLY A 85 5.30 -6.08 5.13
N ILE A 86 5.39 -7.29 4.57
CA ILE A 86 5.13 -7.52 3.14
C ILE A 86 3.66 -7.23 2.80
N VAL A 87 2.72 -7.70 3.63
CA VAL A 87 1.28 -7.48 3.40
C VAL A 87 0.94 -5.98 3.44
N VAL A 88 1.45 -5.24 4.42
CA VAL A 88 1.23 -3.79 4.52
C VAL A 88 1.86 -3.06 3.32
N SER A 89 3.08 -3.43 2.94
CA SER A 89 3.76 -2.83 1.79
C SER A 89 2.99 -3.04 0.48
N THR A 90 2.48 -4.26 0.24
CA THR A 90 1.69 -4.56 -0.96
C THR A 90 0.35 -3.83 -0.97
N MET A 91 -0.35 -3.75 0.16
CA MET A 91 -1.58 -2.94 0.28
C MET A 91 -1.32 -1.46 -0.03
N LEU A 92 -0.24 -0.88 0.50
CA LEU A 92 0.13 0.50 0.22
C LEU A 92 0.48 0.71 -1.26
N ALA A 93 1.23 -0.21 -1.87
CA ALA A 93 1.56 -0.15 -3.28
C ALA A 93 0.32 -0.21 -4.18
N ILE A 94 -0.64 -1.11 -3.87
CA ILE A 94 -1.91 -1.21 -4.60
C ILE A 94 -2.73 0.08 -4.44
N PHE A 95 -2.80 0.64 -3.24
CA PHE A 95 -3.53 1.88 -2.99
C PHE A 95 -2.96 3.06 -3.77
N LEU A 96 -1.62 3.22 -3.78
CA LEU A 96 -0.94 4.24 -4.57
C LEU A 96 -1.13 4.03 -6.06
N PHE A 97 -1.05 2.78 -6.53
CA PHE A 97 -1.24 2.45 -7.93
C PHE A 97 -2.68 2.71 -8.38
N MET A 98 -3.68 2.38 -7.56
CA MET A 98 -5.08 2.70 -7.85
C MET A 98 -5.31 4.22 -7.89
N GLY A 99 -4.72 4.97 -6.95
CA GLY A 99 -4.77 6.43 -6.95
C GLY A 99 -4.20 7.02 -8.24
N LEU A 100 -2.99 6.59 -8.62
CA LEU A 100 -2.35 6.99 -9.87
C LEU A 100 -3.20 6.60 -11.09
N TYR A 101 -3.74 5.39 -11.12
CA TYR A 101 -4.58 4.91 -12.20
C TYR A 101 -5.80 5.81 -12.40
N VAL A 102 -6.53 6.11 -11.31
CA VAL A 102 -7.71 6.99 -11.37
C VAL A 102 -7.32 8.41 -11.81
N THR A 103 -6.20 8.95 -11.33
CA THR A 103 -5.73 10.28 -11.75
C THR A 103 -5.37 10.32 -13.24
N VAL A 104 -4.66 9.31 -13.74
CA VAL A 104 -4.27 9.21 -15.17
C VAL A 104 -5.49 9.00 -16.05
N ASN A 105 -6.41 8.10 -15.66
CA ASN A 105 -7.63 7.88 -16.44
C ASN A 105 -8.48 9.15 -16.54
N ARG A 106 -8.63 9.88 -15.43
CA ARG A 106 -9.32 11.18 -15.42
C ARG A 106 -8.61 12.20 -16.32
N TYR A 107 -7.28 12.22 -16.32
CA TYR A 107 -6.51 13.10 -17.22
C TYR A 107 -6.72 12.75 -18.69
N LEU A 108 -6.78 11.46 -19.05
CA LEU A 108 -7.07 11.03 -20.42
C LEU A 108 -8.47 11.45 -20.88
N GLU A 109 -9.44 11.47 -19.96
CA GLU A 109 -10.82 11.90 -20.26
C GLU A 109 -10.98 13.43 -20.35
N THR A 110 -10.34 14.19 -19.46
CA THR A 110 -10.57 15.65 -19.35
C THR A 110 -9.44 16.52 -19.90
N GLY A 111 -8.27 15.94 -20.15
CA GLY A 111 -7.07 16.66 -20.60
C GLY A 111 -6.44 17.60 -19.56
N GLN A 112 -6.90 17.60 -18.30
CA GLN A 112 -6.42 18.51 -17.26
C GLN A 112 -6.03 17.79 -15.96
N TRP A 113 -4.85 18.12 -15.44
CA TRP A 113 -4.26 17.55 -14.22
C TRP A 113 -4.81 18.17 -12.93
N SER A 114 -5.58 19.26 -13.00
CA SER A 114 -6.03 20.00 -11.82
C SER A 114 -7.27 19.39 -11.17
N LEU A 115 -7.25 19.33 -9.84
CA LEU A 115 -8.46 19.14 -9.02
C LEU A 115 -9.56 20.13 -9.49
N PRO A 116 -10.84 19.74 -9.50
CA PRO A 116 -11.91 20.67 -9.83
C PRO A 116 -11.78 21.89 -8.90
N LYS A 117 -11.50 23.06 -9.48
CA LYS A 117 -11.55 24.32 -8.73
C LYS A 117 -12.93 24.39 -8.08
N SER A 118 -12.99 24.72 -6.80
CA SER A 118 -14.29 24.87 -6.13
C SER A 118 -15.14 25.89 -6.89
N GLU A 119 -16.45 25.69 -6.91
CA GLU A 119 -17.39 26.61 -7.56
C GLU A 119 -17.16 28.07 -7.12
N GLU A 120 -16.75 28.27 -5.87
CA GLU A 120 -16.41 29.59 -5.32
C GLU A 120 -15.15 30.19 -5.96
N THR A 121 -14.10 29.39 -6.24
CA THR A 121 -12.90 29.86 -6.94
C THR A 121 -13.16 30.18 -8.41
N LEU A 122 -14.02 29.40 -9.08
CA LEU A 122 -14.48 29.68 -10.44
C LEU A 122 -15.27 31.00 -10.51
N PHE A 123 -16.15 31.22 -9.53
CA PHE A 123 -16.89 32.47 -9.41
C PHE A 123 -15.96 33.68 -9.20
N LYS A 124 -14.97 33.59 -8.30
CA LYS A 124 -14.00 34.67 -8.04
C LYS A 124 -13.18 35.04 -9.27
N GLU A 125 -12.72 34.06 -10.04
CA GLU A 125 -11.96 34.28 -11.27
C GLU A 125 -12.83 34.96 -12.34
N CYS A 126 -14.07 34.47 -12.54
CA CYS A 126 -14.99 35.06 -13.50
C CYS A 126 -15.36 36.50 -13.13
N TYR A 127 -15.59 36.76 -11.85
CA TYR A 127 -15.95 38.08 -11.35
C TYR A 127 -14.81 39.10 -11.54
N ALA A 128 -13.57 38.70 -11.25
CA ALA A 128 -12.39 39.55 -11.45
C ALA A 128 -12.14 39.86 -12.93
N ASP A 129 -12.39 38.90 -13.82
CA ASP A 129 -12.26 39.06 -15.27
C ASP A 129 -13.35 39.99 -15.85
N GLY A 130 -14.59 39.84 -15.38
CA GLY A 130 -15.71 40.70 -15.78
C GLY A 130 -15.51 42.16 -15.36
N LEU A 131 -14.98 42.38 -14.17
CA LEU A 131 -14.59 43.72 -13.70
C LEU A 131 -13.58 44.38 -14.64
N LYS A 132 -12.54 43.65 -15.04
CA LYS A 132 -11.53 44.16 -15.99
C LYS A 132 -12.15 44.47 -17.36
N HIS A 133 -13.06 43.63 -17.83
CA HIS A 133 -13.76 43.86 -19.09
C HIS A 133 -14.52 45.18 -19.06
N TYR A 134 -15.39 45.39 -18.05
CA TYR A 134 -16.16 46.64 -17.93
C TYR A 134 -15.32 47.88 -17.63
N GLN A 135 -14.22 47.71 -16.89
CA GLN A 135 -13.24 48.77 -16.68
C GLN A 135 -12.56 49.18 -17.99
N SER A 136 -12.26 48.24 -18.89
CA SER A 136 -11.63 48.53 -20.18
C SER A 136 -12.52 49.31 -21.15
N ILE A 137 -13.84 49.11 -21.05
CA ILE A 137 -14.83 49.81 -21.87
C ILE A 137 -15.41 51.07 -21.19
N ASN A 138 -14.81 51.51 -20.07
CA ASN A 138 -15.23 52.68 -19.27
C ASN A 138 -16.70 52.64 -18.81
N GLN A 139 -17.29 51.46 -18.68
CA GLN A 139 -18.67 51.29 -18.20
C GLN A 139 -18.66 50.86 -16.73
N PHE A 140 -17.95 51.58 -15.86
CA PHE A 140 -17.91 51.29 -14.43
C PHE A 140 -18.09 52.59 -13.64
N PRO A 141 -18.99 52.67 -12.63
CA PRO A 141 -19.72 51.58 -11.95
C PRO A 141 -21.10 51.23 -12.55
N THR A 142 -21.56 51.95 -13.57
CA THR A 142 -22.88 51.77 -14.20
C THR A 142 -22.72 51.37 -15.66
N LEU A 143 -23.62 50.50 -16.16
CA LEU A 143 -23.71 50.19 -17.58
C LEU A 143 -24.12 51.43 -18.39
N ALA A 144 -24.00 51.34 -19.72
CA ALA A 144 -24.41 52.39 -20.65
C ALA A 144 -25.91 52.75 -20.57
N ASP A 145 -26.72 51.89 -19.96
CA ASP A 145 -28.15 52.13 -19.68
C ASP A 145 -28.38 53.10 -18.50
N GLY A 146 -27.36 53.37 -17.68
CA GLY A 146 -27.40 54.26 -16.51
C GLY A 146 -28.31 53.79 -15.37
N LYS A 147 -28.87 52.56 -15.48
CA LYS A 147 -29.85 52.01 -14.53
C LYS A 147 -29.34 50.75 -13.83
N THR A 148 -28.43 50.01 -14.44
CA THR A 148 -27.89 48.79 -13.86
C THR A 148 -26.44 48.98 -13.43
N LEU A 149 -26.11 48.40 -12.26
CA LEU A 149 -24.74 48.33 -11.78
C LEU A 149 -24.02 47.21 -12.54
N THR A 150 -22.79 47.46 -12.96
CA THR A 150 -21.94 46.43 -13.57
C THR A 150 -21.75 45.22 -12.67
N MET A 151 -21.64 45.46 -11.38
CA MET A 151 -21.43 44.42 -10.37
C MET A 151 -22.56 43.40 -10.35
N ASP A 152 -23.81 43.85 -10.41
CA ASP A 152 -24.99 42.97 -10.41
C ASP A 152 -25.05 42.14 -11.69
N LYS A 153 -24.72 42.75 -12.84
CA LYS A 153 -24.69 42.07 -14.12
C LYS A 153 -23.60 40.99 -14.17
N ILE A 154 -22.38 41.31 -13.72
CA ILE A 154 -21.26 40.36 -13.64
C ILE A 154 -21.60 39.22 -12.67
N GLN A 155 -22.24 39.51 -11.53
CA GLN A 155 -22.64 38.49 -10.56
C GLN A 155 -23.64 37.49 -11.15
N ILE A 156 -24.61 37.97 -11.94
CA ILE A 156 -25.57 37.11 -12.64
C ILE A 156 -24.88 36.28 -13.73
N ASP A 157 -24.02 36.91 -14.54
CA ASP A 157 -23.33 36.26 -15.65
C ASP A 157 -22.34 35.18 -15.18
N CYS A 158 -21.69 35.39 -14.02
CA CYS A 158 -20.73 34.46 -13.44
C CYS A 158 -21.35 33.36 -12.55
N LYS A 159 -22.66 33.43 -12.25
CA LYS A 159 -23.36 32.42 -11.44
C LYS A 159 -23.45 31.11 -12.22
N GLY A 160 -22.69 30.09 -11.79
CA GLY A 160 -22.60 28.78 -12.45
C GLY A 160 -21.56 28.69 -13.58
N SER A 161 -20.56 29.59 -13.60
CA SER A 161 -19.45 29.51 -14.58
C SER A 161 -18.59 28.27 -14.37
N THR A 162 -18.39 27.48 -15.43
CA THR A 162 -17.58 26.25 -15.43
C THR A 162 -16.11 26.48 -15.77
N THR A 163 -15.75 27.65 -16.30
CA THR A 163 -14.41 27.95 -16.84
C THR A 163 -13.68 29.06 -16.10
N GLY A 164 -14.39 29.86 -15.28
CA GLY A 164 -13.79 30.97 -14.52
C GLY A 164 -13.42 32.18 -15.37
N LYS A 165 -13.80 32.22 -16.66
CA LYS A 165 -13.64 33.38 -17.54
C LYS A 165 -14.97 34.11 -17.71
N TYR A 166 -14.92 35.44 -17.84
CA TYR A 166 -16.11 36.24 -18.08
C TYR A 166 -16.54 36.15 -19.55
N ILE A 167 -17.82 35.86 -19.78
CA ILE A 167 -18.45 35.88 -21.10
C ILE A 167 -19.65 36.81 -20.99
N ALA A 168 -19.60 37.95 -21.67
CA ALA A 168 -20.73 38.88 -21.72
C ALA A 168 -21.92 38.19 -22.40
N LYS A 169 -23.04 38.11 -21.69
CA LYS A 169 -24.33 37.61 -22.20
C LYS A 169 -25.32 38.74 -22.44
#